data_AF-A0A3M1I385-F1
#
_entry.id   AF-A0A3M1I385-F1
#
_cell.length_a   1.000
_cell.length_b   1.000
_cell.length_c   1.000
_cell.angle_alpha   90.00
_cell.angle_beta   90.00
_cell.angle_gamma   90.00
#
_symmetry.space_group_name_H-M   'P 1'
#
loop_
_entity.id
_entity.type
_entity.pdbx_description
1 polymer ?
#
loop_
_entity_poly.entity_id
_entity_poly.type
_entity_poly.pdbx_seq_one_letter_code
_entity_poly.pdbx_strand_id
1 'polypeptide(L)'
;MVTKKFNLGDCLVYTKTGKILLGKEPLVYHCNHYNLALQQTLITPSYLNMKPVLVEAAIEAAYSCISNLKTELGLSSPKEVFDLAKEVFRFLGFGIIDFSQANEEGGEVVVPVSHYGLALIKANKNQTFSEPQSFFDLG
;
A
#
# COMPACT_ATOMS: atom_id res chain seq x y z
N MET A 1 8.48 9.58 -23.28
CA MET A 1 8.28 8.15 -23.02
C MET A 1 6.85 7.98 -22.53
N VAL A 2 6.00 7.21 -23.23
CA VAL A 2 4.56 7.13 -22.96
C VAL A 2 4.31 6.12 -21.86
N THR A 3 3.88 6.56 -20.68
CA THR A 3 3.43 5.68 -19.59
C THR A 3 2.19 4.93 -20.09
N LYS A 4 2.22 3.60 -20.08
CA LYS A 4 1.04 2.79 -20.37
C LYS A 4 0.03 3.10 -19.26
N LYS A 5 -1.05 3.82 -19.57
CA LYS A 5 -2.09 4.15 -18.60
C LYS A 5 -2.91 2.89 -18.34
N PHE A 6 -2.78 2.33 -17.15
CA PHE A 6 -3.66 1.26 -16.68
C PHE A 6 -4.88 1.91 -16.02
N ASN A 7 -6.08 1.55 -16.45
CA ASN A 7 -7.30 1.94 -15.75
C ASN A 7 -7.64 0.84 -14.75
N LEU A 8 -7.16 0.96 -13.51
CA LEU A 8 -7.39 -0.06 -12.47
C LEU A 8 -8.86 -0.28 -12.15
N GLY A 9 -9.75 0.66 -12.51
CA GLY A 9 -11.20 0.46 -12.41
C GLY A 9 -11.71 -0.68 -13.27
N ASP A 10 -11.07 -0.93 -14.42
CA ASP A 10 -11.44 -2.02 -15.34
C ASP A 10 -10.96 -3.39 -14.84
N CYS A 11 -10.01 -3.41 -13.89
CA CYS A 11 -9.50 -4.62 -13.23
C CYS A 11 -10.29 -5.01 -11.97
N LEU A 12 -11.31 -4.24 -11.60
CA LEU A 12 -12.14 -4.56 -10.44
C LEU A 12 -13.10 -5.71 -10.75
N VAL A 13 -13.10 -6.72 -9.87
CA VAL A 13 -14.03 -7.85 -9.95
C VAL A 13 -15.04 -7.77 -8.81
N TYR A 14 -16.32 -7.71 -9.17
CA TYR A 14 -17.44 -7.73 -8.22
C TYR A 14 -18.00 -9.14 -8.10
N THR A 15 -17.96 -9.71 -6.90
CA THR A 15 -18.47 -11.06 -6.67
C THR A 15 -19.95 -11.05 -6.29
N LYS A 16 -20.63 -12.19 -6.48
CA LYS A 16 -22.01 -12.38 -5.99
C LYS A 16 -22.15 -12.30 -4.47
N THR A 17 -21.04 -12.44 -3.74
CA THR A 17 -20.99 -12.32 -2.27
C THR A 17 -20.76 -10.89 -1.80
N GLY A 18 -20.77 -9.90 -2.70
CA GLY A 18 -20.57 -8.49 -2.37
C GLY A 18 -19.11 -8.12 -2.11
N LYS A 19 -18.15 -8.99 -2.45
CA LYS A 19 -16.72 -8.67 -2.37
C LYS A 19 -16.31 -7.91 -3.63
N ILE A 20 -15.37 -7.00 -3.44
CA ILE A 20 -14.67 -6.30 -4.53
C ILE A 20 -13.24 -6.80 -4.50
N LEU A 21 -12.74 -7.29 -5.63
CA LEU A 21 -11.36 -7.76 -5.76
C LEU A 21 -10.58 -6.85 -6.71
N LEU A 22 -9.30 -6.67 -6.42
CA LEU A 22 -8.30 -6.10 -7.33
C LEU A 22 -7.09 -7.03 -7.33
N GLY A 23 -6.64 -7.48 -8.51
CA GLY A 23 -5.53 -8.43 -8.57
C GLY A 23 -5.78 -9.71 -7.77
N LYS A 24 -7.04 -10.18 -7.73
CA LYS A 24 -7.53 -11.32 -6.93
C LYS A 24 -7.50 -11.13 -5.40
N GLU A 25 -7.01 -10.00 -4.90
CA GLU A 25 -7.05 -9.68 -3.48
C GLU A 25 -8.36 -8.99 -3.10
N PRO A 26 -9.00 -9.38 -1.99
CA PRO A 26 -10.21 -8.73 -1.52
C PRO A 26 -9.91 -7.34 -0.95
N LEU A 27 -10.66 -6.35 -1.41
CA LEU A 27 -10.57 -4.98 -0.92
C LEU A 27 -11.57 -4.74 0.22
N VAL A 28 -11.10 -4.04 1.24
CA VAL A 28 -11.93 -3.51 2.33
C VAL A 28 -11.70 -2.01 2.43
N TYR A 29 -12.76 -1.24 2.22
CA TYR A 29 -12.71 0.21 2.28
C TYR A 29 -12.99 0.70 3.70
N HIS A 30 -12.02 1.38 4.29
CA HIS A 30 -12.14 1.99 5.60
C HIS A 30 -11.56 3.40 5.63
N CYS A 31 -12.02 4.20 6.59
CA CYS A 31 -11.48 5.54 6.81
C CYS A 31 -10.10 5.46 7.49
N ASN A 32 -9.33 6.53 7.34
CA ASN A 32 -8.02 6.65 7.96
C ASN A 32 -8.04 6.52 9.49
N HIS A 33 -9.12 6.96 10.15
CA HIS A 33 -9.29 6.84 11.60
C HIS A 33 -9.42 5.37 12.04
N TYR A 34 -10.14 4.55 11.27
CA TYR A 34 -10.27 3.12 11.55
C TYR A 34 -8.91 2.42 11.42
N ASN A 35 -8.21 2.66 10.31
CA ASN A 35 -6.90 2.07 10.04
C ASN A 35 -5.87 2.47 11.12
N LEU A 36 -5.88 3.74 11.54
CA LEU A 36 -5.03 4.21 12.64
C LEU A 36 -5.36 3.52 13.97
N ALA A 37 -6.65 3.43 14.33
CA ALA A 37 -7.08 2.79 15.57
C ALA A 37 -6.75 1.30 15.60
N LEU A 38 -6.90 0.59 14.47
CA LEU A 38 -6.50 -0.80 14.30
C LEU A 38 -4.99 -0.95 14.54
N GLN A 39 -4.18 -0.16 13.83
CA GLN A 39 -2.72 -0.21 13.97
C GLN A 39 -2.30 0.03 15.43
N GLN A 40 -2.81 1.10 16.04
CA GLN A 40 -2.52 1.45 17.43
C GLN A 40 -2.92 0.34 18.39
N THR A 41 -4.09 -0.25 18.20
CA THR A 41 -4.58 -1.38 19.02
C THR A 41 -3.64 -2.57 18.94
N LEU A 42 -3.12 -2.88 17.74
CA LEU A 42 -2.21 -4.00 17.53
C LEU A 42 -0.81 -3.75 18.13
N ILE A 43 -0.29 -2.51 18.04
CA ILE A 43 1.07 -2.20 18.52
C ILE A 43 1.12 -1.79 20.01
N THR A 44 -0.02 -1.47 20.64
CA THR A 44 -0.05 -1.04 22.04
C THR A 44 0.50 -2.10 23.00
N PRO A 45 0.11 -3.39 22.90
CA PRO A 45 0.70 -4.42 23.74
C PRO A 45 2.07 -4.82 23.20
N SER A 46 3.14 -4.29 23.81
CA SER A 46 4.51 -4.51 23.34
C SER A 46 4.92 -5.99 23.28
N TYR A 47 4.36 -6.83 24.15
CA TYR A 47 4.63 -8.27 24.19
C TYR A 47 4.11 -9.05 22.97
N LEU A 48 3.19 -8.48 22.18
CA LEU A 48 2.69 -9.11 20.96
C LEU A 48 3.64 -8.96 19.78
N ASN A 49 4.56 -7.98 19.81
CA ASN A 49 5.50 -7.70 18.73
C ASN A 49 4.82 -7.60 17.34
N MET A 50 3.75 -6.81 17.23
CA MET A 50 2.93 -6.77 16.01
C MET A 50 3.53 -5.94 14.87
N LYS A 51 4.58 -5.13 15.11
CA LYS A 51 5.14 -4.25 14.06
C LYS A 51 5.63 -5.03 12.83
N PRO A 52 6.42 -6.11 12.95
CA PRO A 52 6.82 -6.91 11.78
C PRO A 52 5.63 -7.57 11.11
N VAL A 53 4.66 -8.07 11.89
CA VAL A 53 3.44 -8.70 11.35
C VAL A 53 2.64 -7.73 10.47
N LEU A 54 2.56 -6.46 10.86
CA LEU A 54 1.88 -5.42 10.06
C LEU A 54 2.59 -5.18 8.73
N VAL A 55 3.93 -5.10 8.74
CA VAL A 55 4.73 -4.91 7.53
C VAL A 55 4.62 -6.13 6.63
N GLU A 56 4.79 -7.34 7.17
CA GLU A 56 4.70 -8.59 6.42
C GLU A 56 3.31 -8.78 5.80
N ALA A 57 2.23 -8.49 6.54
CA ALA A 57 0.88 -8.54 6.00
C ALA A 57 0.66 -7.56 4.84
N ALA A 58 1.25 -6.36 4.90
CA ALA A 58 1.22 -5.40 3.81
C ALA A 58 2.01 -5.90 2.60
N ILE A 59 3.22 -6.45 2.80
CA ILE A 59 4.04 -7.06 1.75
C ILE A 59 3.27 -8.17 1.05
N GLU A 60 2.67 -9.10 1.81
CA GLU A 60 1.95 -10.24 1.24
C GLU A 60 0.77 -9.78 0.37
N ALA A 61 -0.05 -8.86 0.88
CA ALA A 61 -1.20 -8.33 0.15
C ALA A 61 -0.77 -7.55 -1.11
N ALA A 62 0.22 -6.66 -0.98
CA ALA A 62 0.73 -5.85 -2.08
C ALA A 62 1.38 -6.72 -3.16
N TYR A 63 2.26 -7.65 -2.77
CA TYR A 63 2.94 -8.56 -3.68
C TYR A 63 1.95 -9.42 -4.46
N SER A 64 0.96 -10.02 -3.78
CA SER A 64 -0.06 -10.84 -4.43
C SER A 64 -0.89 -10.01 -5.43
N CYS A 65 -1.40 -8.86 -5.00
CA CYS A 65 -2.18 -7.96 -5.86
C CYS A 65 -1.39 -7.52 -7.10
N ILE A 66 -0.18 -6.99 -6.90
CA ILE A 66 0.66 -6.47 -7.99
C ILE A 66 1.10 -7.59 -8.94
N SER A 67 1.45 -8.76 -8.42
CA SER A 67 1.88 -9.90 -9.25
C SER A 67 0.74 -10.44 -10.13
N ASN A 68 -0.49 -10.50 -9.58
CA ASN A 68 -1.67 -10.89 -10.34
C ASN A 68 -2.01 -9.85 -11.41
N LEU A 69 -2.03 -8.56 -11.07
CA LEU A 69 -2.27 -7.47 -12.03
C LEU A 69 -1.21 -7.40 -13.12
N LYS A 70 0.08 -7.60 -12.77
CA LYS A 70 1.18 -7.68 -13.73
C LYS A 70 0.88 -8.75 -14.79
N THR A 71 0.43 -9.93 -14.35
CA THR A 71 0.08 -11.05 -15.23
C THR A 71 -1.13 -10.73 -16.09
N GLU A 72 -2.19 -10.20 -15.49
CA GLU A 72 -3.45 -9.83 -16.17
C GLU A 72 -3.23 -8.76 -17.25
N LEU A 73 -2.40 -7.76 -16.96
CA LEU A 73 -2.11 -6.63 -17.84
C LEU A 73 -0.95 -6.91 -18.83
N GLY A 74 -0.35 -8.11 -18.76
CA GLY A 74 0.74 -8.54 -19.63
C GLY A 74 2.01 -7.69 -19.50
N LEU A 75 2.38 -7.29 -18.27
CA LEU A 75 3.54 -6.44 -18.00
C LEU A 75 4.79 -7.29 -17.75
N SER A 76 5.92 -6.87 -18.30
CA SER A 76 7.13 -7.70 -18.30
C SER A 76 8.38 -6.98 -17.80
N SER A 77 8.45 -5.65 -17.90
CA SER A 77 9.62 -4.88 -17.47
C SER A 77 9.53 -4.42 -16.00
N PRO A 78 10.66 -4.28 -15.27
CA PRO A 78 10.69 -3.71 -13.92
C PRO A 78 10.01 -2.34 -13.83
N LYS A 79 10.25 -1.49 -14.84
CA LYS A 79 9.64 -0.16 -14.93
C LYS A 79 8.12 -0.21 -14.96
N GLU A 80 7.52 -1.11 -15.75
CA GLU A 80 6.06 -1.26 -15.80
C GLU A 80 5.48 -1.74 -14.47
N VAL A 81 6.22 -2.58 -13.74
CA VAL A 81 5.81 -3.04 -12.40
C VAL A 81 5.87 -1.89 -11.40
N PHE A 82 6.89 -1.04 -11.45
CA PHE A 82 6.93 0.17 -10.62
C PHE A 82 5.82 1.16 -10.98
N ASP A 83 5.56 1.39 -12.27
CA ASP A 83 4.45 2.25 -12.70
C ASP A 83 3.09 1.68 -12.21
N LEU A 84 2.91 0.35 -12.26
CA LEU A 84 1.73 -0.33 -11.71
C LEU A 84 1.64 -0.17 -10.19
N ALA A 85 2.73 -0.37 -9.45
CA ALA A 85 2.75 -0.23 -7.99
C ALA A 85 2.39 1.20 -7.55
N LYS A 86 2.94 2.23 -8.23
CA LYS A 86 2.57 3.64 -8.03
C LYS A 86 1.07 3.85 -8.20
N GLU A 87 0.53 3.29 -9.27
CA GLU A 87 -0.88 3.47 -9.62
C GLU A 87 -1.81 2.71 -8.66
N VAL A 88 -1.45 1.50 -8.21
CA VAL A 88 -2.20 0.75 -7.20
C VAL A 88 -2.21 1.50 -5.87
N PHE A 89 -1.05 1.97 -5.41
CA PHE A 89 -0.94 2.73 -4.16
C PHE A 89 -1.81 3.99 -4.17
N ARG A 90 -1.81 4.70 -5.30
CA ARG A 90 -2.66 5.88 -5.53
C ARG A 90 -4.14 5.55 -5.62
N PHE A 91 -4.49 4.49 -6.37
CA PHE A 91 -5.88 4.08 -6.61
C PHE A 91 -6.58 3.59 -5.35
N LEU A 92 -5.86 2.86 -4.50
CA LEU A 92 -6.36 2.41 -3.20
C LEU A 92 -6.42 3.53 -2.14
N GLY A 93 -5.96 4.74 -2.49
CA GLY A 93 -6.05 5.91 -1.62
C GLY A 93 -4.99 5.96 -0.52
N PHE A 94 -3.90 5.20 -0.65
CA PHE A 94 -2.77 5.23 0.29
C PHE A 94 -1.87 6.46 0.10
N GLY A 95 -1.87 7.06 -1.09
CA GLY A 95 -1.26 8.37 -1.34
C GLY A 95 -0.40 8.39 -2.60
N ILE A 96 0.81 8.95 -2.48
CA ILE A 96 1.76 9.07 -3.58
C ILE A 96 3.08 8.43 -3.15
N ILE A 97 3.58 7.51 -3.96
CA ILE A 97 4.86 6.82 -3.79
C ILE A 97 5.77 7.12 -4.98
N ASP A 98 7.04 7.42 -4.71
CA ASP A 98 8.05 7.73 -5.71
C ASP A 98 9.21 6.72 -5.69
N PHE A 99 9.34 6.00 -6.79
CA PHE A 99 10.41 5.04 -7.08
C PHE A 99 11.51 5.64 -7.98
N SER A 100 11.61 6.97 -8.12
CA SER A 100 12.60 7.61 -9.01
C SER A 100 14.06 7.29 -8.65
N GLN A 101 14.31 6.89 -7.39
CA GLN A 101 15.62 6.47 -6.87
C GLN A 101 15.72 4.94 -6.67
N ALA A 102 14.83 4.16 -7.28
CA ALA A 102 14.83 2.70 -7.21
C ALA A 102 14.92 2.06 -8.61
N ASN A 103 15.59 0.92 -8.68
CA ASN A 103 15.73 0.09 -9.88
C ASN A 103 15.63 -1.42 -9.51
N GLU A 104 15.91 -2.32 -10.46
CA GLU A 104 15.88 -3.76 -10.21
C GLU A 104 16.87 -4.27 -9.14
N GLU A 105 17.92 -3.50 -8.82
CA GLU A 105 18.89 -3.81 -7.77
C GLU A 105 18.47 -3.25 -6.39
N GLY A 106 17.32 -2.56 -6.34
CA GLY A 106 16.79 -1.89 -5.16
C GLY A 106 16.95 -0.37 -5.23
N GLY A 107 16.93 0.30 -4.07
CA GLY A 107 17.13 1.74 -3.97
C GLY A 107 16.23 2.38 -2.91
N GLU A 108 16.12 3.70 -2.98
CA GLU A 108 15.32 4.48 -2.05
C GLU A 108 13.95 4.80 -2.63
N VAL A 109 12.92 4.73 -1.78
CA VAL A 109 11.54 5.01 -2.13
C VAL A 109 11.01 6.05 -1.16
N VAL A 110 10.41 7.10 -1.70
CA VAL A 110 9.86 8.21 -0.90
C VAL A 110 8.34 8.22 -1.04
N VAL A 111 7.64 8.36 0.09
CA VAL A 111 6.17 8.49 0.13
C VAL A 111 5.82 9.92 0.55
N PRO A 112 5.85 10.91 -0.38
CA PRO A 112 5.62 12.32 -0.05
C PRO A 112 4.20 12.58 0.49
N VAL A 113 3.24 11.74 0.14
CA VAL A 113 1.87 11.80 0.66
C VAL A 113 1.48 10.41 1.12
N SER A 114 1.22 10.25 2.42
CA SER A 114 0.83 8.98 3.03
C SER A 114 -0.49 9.13 3.78
N HIS A 115 -1.44 8.23 3.50
CA HIS A 115 -2.70 8.08 4.20
C HIS A 115 -2.49 7.83 5.70
N TYR A 116 -1.57 6.92 6.03
CA TYR A 116 -1.24 6.54 7.40
C TYR A 116 -0.46 7.65 8.13
N GLY A 117 0.53 8.24 7.46
CA GLY A 117 1.35 9.33 7.98
C GLY A 117 0.52 10.59 8.31
N LEU A 118 -0.41 10.97 7.43
CA LEU A 118 -1.31 12.10 7.68
C LEU A 118 -2.26 11.84 8.87
N ALA A 119 -2.74 10.61 9.04
CA ALA A 119 -3.58 10.24 10.17
C ALA A 119 -2.81 10.35 11.50
N LEU A 120 -1.58 9.85 11.52
CA LEU A 120 -0.68 9.91 12.68
C LEU A 120 -0.38 11.36 13.11
N ILE A 121 -0.04 12.24 12.17
CA ILE A 121 0.23 13.65 12.46
C ILE A 121 -0.99 14.32 13.09
N LYS A 122 -2.19 14.09 12.52
CA LYS A 122 -3.44 14.68 13.02
C LYS A 122 -3.79 14.17 14.42
N ALA A 123 -3.62 12.88 14.68
CA ALA A 123 -3.93 12.29 15.97
C ALA A 123 -2.98 12.74 17.08
N ASN A 124 -1.71 13.01 16.76
CA ASN A 124 -0.67 13.24 17.77
C ASN A 124 -0.15 14.68 17.81
N LYS A 125 -0.78 15.64 17.11
CA LYS A 125 -0.53 17.09 17.19
C LYS A 125 0.97 17.49 17.26
N ASN A 126 1.77 16.97 16.32
CA ASN A 126 3.22 17.24 16.19
C ASN A 126 4.15 16.58 17.23
N GLN A 127 3.75 15.47 17.83
CA GLN A 127 4.72 14.62 18.55
C GLN A 127 5.77 14.04 17.60
N THR A 128 7.01 13.98 18.07
CA THR A 128 8.12 13.29 17.39
C THR A 128 8.10 11.81 17.76
N PHE A 129 8.16 10.94 16.75
CA PHE A 129 8.30 9.50 16.97
C PHE A 129 9.77 9.10 16.90
N SER A 130 10.20 8.23 17.81
CA SER A 130 11.56 7.68 17.81
C SER A 130 11.78 6.60 16.75
N GLU A 131 10.71 6.15 16.10
CA GLU A 131 10.71 5.09 15.11
C GLU A 131 9.61 5.33 14.06
N PRO A 132 9.74 4.77 12.84
CA PRO A 132 8.70 4.84 11.82
C PRO A 132 7.36 4.32 12.34
N GLN A 133 6.27 4.98 11.95
CA GLN A 133 4.91 4.63 12.35
C GLN A 133 4.03 4.19 11.18
N SER A 134 4.50 4.33 9.94
CA SER A 134 3.77 3.97 8.72
C SER A 134 4.00 2.51 8.34
N PHE A 135 3.71 1.56 9.24
CA PHE A 135 4.06 0.14 9.03
C PHE A 135 3.40 -0.46 7.78
N PHE A 136 2.18 -0.05 7.44
CA PHE A 136 1.52 -0.49 6.22
C PHE A 136 2.10 0.11 4.93
N ASP A 137 2.71 1.30 4.98
CA ASP A 137 3.36 1.88 3.80
C ASP A 137 4.76 1.28 3.56
N LEU A 138 5.36 0.69 4.60
CA LEU A 138 6.68 0.07 4.53
C LEU A 138 6.68 -1.29 3.83
N GLY A 139 5.52 -1.96 3.77
CA GLY A 139 5.36 -3.24 3.08
C GLY A 139 4.84 -3.07 1.67
#